data_AF-A0AA94I044-F1
#
_entry.id   AF-A0AA94I044-F1
#
_cell.length_a   1.000
_cell.length_b   1.000
_cell.length_c   1.000
_cell.angle_alpha   90.00
_cell.angle_beta   90.00
_cell.angle_gamma   90.00
#
_symmetry.space_group_name_H-M   'P 1'
#
loop_
_entity.id
_entity.type
_entity.pdbx_description
1 polymer ?
#
loop_
_entity_poly.entity_id
_entity_poly.type
_entity_poly.pdbx_seq_one_letter_code
_entity_poly.pdbx_strand_id
1 'polypeptide(L)'
;MAMYQRAMKITNLVGNDENRYQNYTDFAQVGDWAKTNVKNVLSAHVFNGTTAVTISPKANLTYAEAAQAIRNLLVESKLINR
;
A
#
# COMPACT_ATOMS: atom_id res chain seq x y z
N MET A 1 -3.63 -1.34 5.84
CA MET A 1 -3.43 -1.61 4.40
C MET A 1 -4.66 -2.22 3.71
N ALA A 2 -5.32 -3.26 4.23
CA ALA A 2 -6.47 -3.89 3.55
C ALA A 2 -7.63 -2.95 3.20
N MET A 3 -7.95 -1.98 4.07
CA MET A 3 -8.97 -0.95 3.77
C MET A 3 -8.62 -0.10 2.54
N TYR A 4 -7.34 0.23 2.35
CA TYR A 4 -6.88 0.99 1.19
C TYR A 4 -7.02 0.16 -0.10
N GLN A 5 -6.74 -1.14 -0.05
CA GLN A 5 -6.99 -2.01 -1.21
C GLN A 5 -8.47 -1.97 -1.63
N ARG A 6 -9.40 -1.95 -0.67
CA ARG A 6 -10.83 -1.83 -0.98
C ARG A 6 -11.15 -0.48 -1.62
N ALA A 7 -10.57 0.61 -1.13
CA ALA A 7 -10.71 1.92 -1.73
C ALA A 7 -10.14 1.97 -3.17
N MET A 8 -9.03 1.29 -3.44
CA MET A 8 -8.48 1.17 -4.80
C MET A 8 -9.47 0.54 -5.79
N LYS A 9 -10.29 -0.42 -5.34
CA LYS A 9 -11.33 -1.02 -6.21
C LYS A 9 -12.39 0.02 -6.61
N ILE A 10 -12.69 0.98 -5.74
CA ILE A 10 -13.67 2.05 -6.02
C ILE A 10 -13.10 3.02 -7.05
N THR A 11 -11.81 3.35 -6.96
CA THR A 11 -11.14 4.25 -7.89
C THR A 11 -10.62 3.56 -9.15
N ASN A 12 -10.87 2.26 -9.30
CA ASN A 12 -10.33 1.41 -10.36
C ASN A 12 -8.79 1.48 -10.49
N LEU A 13 -8.09 1.69 -9.37
CA LEU A 13 -6.64 1.74 -9.33
C LEU A 13 -6.05 0.32 -9.32
N VAL A 14 -5.27 0.01 -10.36
CA VAL A 14 -4.51 -1.23 -10.49
C VAL A 14 -3.02 -0.90 -10.41
N GLY A 15 -2.28 -1.65 -9.61
CA GLY A 15 -0.85 -1.46 -9.46
C GLY A 15 -0.08 -2.04 -10.65
N ASN A 16 1.07 -1.43 -10.97
CA ASN A 16 1.89 -1.81 -12.13
C ASN A 16 3.14 -2.62 -11.74
N ASP A 17 3.48 -2.67 -10.44
CA ASP A 17 4.69 -3.31 -9.91
C ASP A 17 4.33 -4.49 -9.00
N GLU A 18 3.89 -5.60 -9.62
CA GLU A 18 3.39 -6.77 -8.89
C GLU A 18 4.44 -7.45 -8.00
N ASN A 19 5.73 -7.27 -8.30
CA ASN A 19 6.84 -7.89 -7.58
C ASN A 19 7.42 -7.01 -6.48
N ARG A 20 6.98 -5.74 -6.35
CA ARG A 20 7.48 -4.80 -5.34
C ARG A 20 7.51 -5.36 -3.92
N TYR A 21 6.53 -6.21 -3.58
CA TYR A 21 6.44 -6.80 -2.25
C TYR A 21 7.68 -7.62 -1.86
N GLN A 22 8.43 -8.12 -2.84
CA GLN A 22 9.64 -8.92 -2.63
C GLN A 22 10.81 -8.08 -2.10
N ASN A 23 10.77 -6.76 -2.25
CA ASN A 23 11.78 -5.85 -1.72
C ASN A 23 11.71 -5.72 -0.19
N TYR A 24 10.62 -6.18 0.42
CA TYR A 24 10.37 -6.02 1.85
C TYR A 24 10.66 -7.30 2.63
N THR A 25 11.69 -7.23 3.46
CA THR A 25 12.19 -8.36 4.27
C THR A 25 11.19 -8.87 5.30
N ASP A 26 10.28 -8.01 5.75
CA ASP A 26 9.24 -8.32 6.74
C ASP A 26 7.89 -8.69 6.12
N PHE A 27 7.82 -8.86 4.79
CA PHE A 27 6.58 -9.28 4.12
C PHE A 27 6.05 -10.62 4.63
N ALA A 28 6.93 -11.53 5.07
CA ALA A 28 6.54 -12.79 5.69
C ALA A 28 5.71 -12.63 6.97
N GLN A 29 5.75 -11.46 7.62
CA GLN A 29 4.94 -11.18 8.81
C GLN A 29 3.48 -10.80 8.49
N VAL A 30 3.15 -10.57 7.22
CA VAL A 30 1.78 -10.31 6.76
C VAL A 30 0.96 -11.58 6.88
N GLY A 31 -0.15 -11.53 7.62
CA GLY A 31 -1.08 -12.66 7.72
C GLY A 31 -1.64 -13.06 6.35
N ASP A 32 -1.88 -14.35 6.14
CA ASP A 32 -2.24 -14.90 4.82
C ASP A 32 -3.45 -14.19 4.18
N TRP A 33 -4.46 -13.87 4.99
CA TRP A 33 -5.66 -13.15 4.55
C TRP A 33 -5.36 -11.75 3.96
N ALA A 34 -4.25 -11.13 4.38
CA ALA A 34 -3.87 -9.77 3.99
C ALA A 34 -2.85 -9.74 2.85
N LYS A 35 -2.17 -10.86 2.52
CA LYS A 35 -1.05 -10.89 1.56
C LYS A 35 -1.42 -10.27 0.22
N THR A 36 -2.53 -10.69 -0.39
CA THR A 36 -3.00 -10.12 -1.66
C THR A 36 -3.28 -8.63 -1.53
N ASN A 37 -3.87 -8.21 -0.42
CA ASN A 37 -4.19 -6.80 -0.19
C ASN A 37 -2.93 -5.94 -0.08
N VAL A 38 -1.93 -6.42 0.68
CA VAL A 38 -0.65 -5.73 0.86
C VAL A 38 0.11 -5.67 -0.48
N LYS A 39 0.15 -6.75 -1.26
CA LYS A 39 0.76 -6.74 -2.60
C LYS A 39 0.16 -5.66 -3.49
N ASN A 40 -1.16 -5.56 -3.53
CA ASN A 40 -1.86 -4.60 -4.39
C ASN A 40 -1.55 -3.15 -4.01
N VAL A 41 -1.59 -2.81 -2.72
CA VAL A 41 -1.32 -1.43 -2.28
C VAL A 41 0.14 -1.03 -2.45
N LEU A 42 1.07 -1.98 -2.38
CA LEU A 42 2.49 -1.75 -2.67
C LEU A 42 2.72 -1.58 -4.18
N SER A 43 2.16 -2.46 -5.00
CA SER A 43 2.25 -2.40 -6.46
C SER A 43 1.71 -1.07 -7.04
N ALA A 44 0.67 -0.51 -6.41
CA ALA A 44 0.09 0.76 -6.80
C ALA A 44 0.73 1.99 -6.12
N HIS A 45 1.86 1.84 -5.42
CA HIS A 45 2.56 2.94 -4.74
C HIS A 45 1.73 3.71 -3.69
N VAL A 46 0.61 3.13 -3.25
CA VAL A 46 -0.22 3.69 -2.17
C VAL A 46 0.54 3.64 -0.85
N PHE A 47 1.24 2.53 -0.60
CA PHE A 47 2.21 2.38 0.48
C PHE A 47 3.61 2.14 -0.10
N ASN A 48 4.62 2.74 0.52
CA ASN A 48 6.03 2.61 0.10
C ASN A 48 6.93 1.93 1.12
N GLY A 49 6.36 1.45 2.23
CA GLY A 49 7.12 0.93 3.37
C GLY A 49 7.52 2.03 4.35
N THR A 50 7.88 1.62 5.57
CA THR A 50 8.42 2.49 6.61
C THR A 50 9.91 2.79 6.37
N THR A 51 10.59 1.87 5.68
CA THR A 51 11.95 2.05 5.16
C THR A 51 12.03 1.48 3.75
N ALA A 52 13.20 1.56 3.11
CA ALA A 52 13.43 0.96 1.80
C ALA A 52 13.19 -0.56 1.74
N VAL A 53 13.27 -1.26 2.88
CA VAL A 53 13.22 -2.73 2.96
C VAL A 53 12.23 -3.27 4.00
N THR A 54 11.41 -2.40 4.62
CA THR A 54 10.41 -2.78 5.62
C THR A 54 9.05 -2.13 5.39
N ILE A 55 7.97 -2.88 5.61
CA ILE A 55 6.57 -2.39 5.58
C ILE A 55 5.90 -2.32 6.95
N SER A 56 6.51 -2.92 7.97
CA SER A 56 6.04 -2.95 9.35
C SER A 56 4.56 -3.36 9.46
N PRO A 57 4.17 -4.55 8.96
CA PRO A 57 2.75 -4.86 8.70
C PRO A 57 1.90 -5.02 9.97
N LYS A 58 2.55 -5.19 11.13
CA LYS A 58 1.92 -5.30 12.45
C LYS A 58 1.98 -4.02 13.28
N ALA A 59 2.67 -2.98 12.78
CA ALA A 59 2.75 -1.70 13.47
C ALA A 59 1.44 -0.91 13.28
N ASN A 60 1.15 -0.05 14.25
CA ASN A 60 0.07 0.91 14.12
C ASN A 60 0.46 2.01 13.12
N LEU A 61 -0.49 2.42 12.30
CA LEU A 61 -0.32 3.51 11.37
C LEU A 61 -0.48 4.85 12.10
N THR A 62 0.45 5.77 11.92
CA THR A 62 0.31 7.14 12.43
C THR A 62 -0.70 7.94 11.58
N TYR A 63 -1.21 9.05 12.12
CA TYR A 63 -2.12 9.94 11.37
C TYR A 63 -1.47 10.49 10.09
N ALA A 64 -0.18 10.82 10.15
CA ALA A 64 0.56 11.34 9.00
C ALA A 64 0.72 10.29 7.90
N GLU A 65 1.08 9.06 8.26
CA GLU A 65 1.20 7.96 7.28
C GLU A 65 -0.16 7.59 6.66
N ALA A 66 -1.25 7.66 7.44
CA ALA A 66 -2.59 7.47 6.94
C ALA A 66 -2.96 8.56 5.91
N ALA A 67 -2.76 9.83 6.25
CA ALA A 67 -3.02 10.94 5.33
C ALA A 67 -2.17 10.84 4.05
N GLN A 68 -0.90 10.45 4.17
CA GLN A 68 -0.02 10.24 3.03
C GLN A 68 -0.52 9.10 2.13
N ALA A 69 -0.95 7.97 2.69
CA ALA A 69 -1.50 6.86 1.91
C ALA A 69 -2.80 7.25 1.17
N ILE A 70 -3.67 8.05 1.80
CA ILE A 70 -4.87 8.61 1.14
C ILE A 70 -4.44 9.51 -0.03
N ARG A 71 -3.51 10.44 0.21
CA ARG A 71 -3.00 11.33 -0.85
C ARG A 71 -2.42 10.54 -2.02
N ASN A 72 -1.56 9.56 -1.74
CA ASN A 72 -0.97 8.70 -2.77
C ASN A 72 -2.05 7.98 -3.58
N LEU A 73 -3.06 7.41 -2.91
CA LEU A 73 -4.17 6.76 -3.61
C LEU A 73 -4.88 7.73 -4.57
N LEU A 74 -5.19 8.95 -4.12
CA LEU A 74 -5.87 9.95 -4.95
C LEU A 74 -5.02 10.40 -6.13
N VAL A 75 -3.72 10.59 -5.92
CA VAL A 75 -2.74 10.94 -6.97
C VAL A 75 -2.61 9.83 -8.00
N GLU A 76 -2.37 8.59 -7.56
CA GLU A 76 -2.16 7.45 -8.46
C GLU A 76 -3.45 7.08 -9.20
N SER A 77 -4.62 7.37 -8.60
CA SER A 77 -5.93 7.27 -9.27
C SER A 77 -6.25 8.46 -10.19
N LYS A 78 -5.34 9.45 -10.33
CA LYS A 78 -5.53 10.68 -11.13
C LYS A 78 -6.74 11.52 -10.72
N LEU A 79 -7.12 11.47 -9.44
CA LEU A 79 -8.22 12.26 -8.88
C LEU A 79 -7.75 13.64 -8.42
N ILE A 80 -6.46 13.77 -8.11
CA ILE A 80 -5.81 15.04 -7.76
C ILE A 80 -4.44 15.14 -8.43
N ASN A 81 -3.94 16.36 -8.54
CA ASN A 81 -2.59 16.63 -9.03
C ASN A 81 -1.52 16.29 -7.97
N ARG A 82 -0.29 16.09 -8.45
CA ARG A 82 0.86 15.74 -7.63
C ARG A 82 1.43 16.91 -6.85
#